data_AF-A0A936XEK5-F1
#
_entry.id   AF-A0A936XEK5-F1
#
_cell.length_a   1.000
_cell.length_b   1.000
_cell.length_c   1.000
_cell.angle_alpha   90.00
_cell.angle_beta   90.00
_cell.angle_gamma   90.00
#
_symmetry.space_group_name_H-M   'P 1'
#
loop_
_entity.id
_entity.type
_entity.pdbx_description
1 polymer ?
#
loop_
_entity_poly.entity_id
_entity_poly.type
_entity_poly.pdbx_seq_one_letter_code
_entity_poly.pdbx_strand_id
1 'polypeptide(L)'
;MVLLDLSCHYFGPEGNYLSVYASAFFKDGASSLAGSSIDAAHPLVRDFVIHNALYWLEEYHLDGLRLDSSLLQEHAGQTELLEALARAVREGPGKERHCHLILGHDRRAARFVHWHDHSNPRHYEAVWNDAAQQAMQEVLTGETTGVSASERPLDRLGAALSSGFAAGGPDSLLPGAFVNFLQDHARIGSRGLGERLHQLVPARALGAMVATTLLAPMPPALFMGEEFAAAQPFLYFCDFNPDLVKDIALNRRNSFAQFKKFRTTKTRALIPDPTDPDTYHRCKLDWNCVSQSPHADWLDFYRRLLAVRHREIHPRLAGMHEEAVRYTLPGERGLSIRWTLGDQSVLTLLANYSKLPLEGLQRPEGSVLWAEPSEADHALNHGRLPPWSVVWLLQAVT
;
A
#
# COMPACT_ATOMS: atom_id res chain seq x y z
N MET A 1 -12.57 11.52 8.69
CA MET A 1 -11.73 10.34 8.86
C MET A 1 -10.27 10.75 8.77
N VAL A 2 -9.53 10.63 9.86
CA VAL A 2 -8.08 10.89 9.97
C VAL A 2 -7.44 9.72 10.70
N LEU A 3 -6.41 9.13 10.12
CA LEU A 3 -5.66 8.02 10.71
C LEU A 3 -4.23 8.47 10.99
N LEU A 4 -3.63 7.93 12.06
CA LEU A 4 -2.22 8.13 12.39
C LEU A 4 -1.40 6.90 12.01
N ASP A 5 -0.26 7.12 11.35
CA ASP A 5 0.78 6.11 11.21
C ASP A 5 1.59 6.03 12.51
N LEU A 6 1.39 4.95 13.28
CA LEU A 6 1.97 4.77 14.60
C LEU A 6 3.12 3.77 14.53
N SER A 7 4.35 4.31 14.60
CA SER A 7 5.56 3.53 14.80
C SER A 7 5.91 3.47 16.28
N CYS A 8 5.69 2.32 16.91
CA CYS A 8 5.96 2.11 18.34
C CYS A 8 6.88 0.92 18.62
N HIS A 9 7.53 0.34 17.60
CA HIS A 9 8.46 -0.77 17.77
C HIS A 9 9.88 -0.33 18.18
N TYR A 10 10.26 0.89 17.83
CA TYR A 10 11.56 1.48 18.16
C TYR A 10 11.40 2.98 18.39
N PHE A 11 12.38 3.56 19.07
CA PHE A 11 12.47 5.00 19.29
C PHE A 11 13.65 5.54 18.50
N GLY A 12 13.47 6.71 17.88
CA GLY A 12 14.50 7.37 17.09
C GLY A 12 15.80 7.62 17.89
N PRO A 13 16.91 7.84 17.18
CA PRO A 13 18.24 7.97 17.82
C PRO A 13 18.36 9.22 18.68
N GLU A 14 17.55 10.26 18.42
CA GLU A 14 17.59 11.56 19.10
C GLU A 14 16.36 11.79 19.99
N GLY A 15 16.56 12.40 21.17
CA GLY A 15 15.48 12.78 22.08
C GLY A 15 14.89 11.64 22.93
N ASN A 16 15.35 10.39 22.74
CA ASN A 16 14.92 9.26 23.54
C ASN A 16 15.78 9.09 24.81
N TYR A 17 15.24 9.50 25.97
CA TYR A 17 15.90 9.36 27.26
C TYR A 17 15.44 8.14 28.08
N LEU A 18 14.55 7.29 27.55
CA LEU A 18 14.00 6.14 28.28
C LEU A 18 15.11 5.20 28.79
N SER A 19 16.18 5.02 28.02
CA SER A 19 17.29 4.14 28.40
C SER A 19 18.05 4.62 29.63
N VAL A 20 17.98 5.92 29.98
CA VAL A 20 18.69 6.51 31.12
C VAL A 20 18.03 6.14 32.45
N TYR A 21 16.71 6.00 32.50
CA TYR A 21 15.96 5.73 33.73
C TYR A 21 15.19 4.42 33.73
N ALA A 22 14.94 3.83 32.55
CA ALA A 22 14.22 2.59 32.35
C ALA A 22 14.90 1.77 31.24
N SER A 23 16.16 1.38 31.42
CA SER A 23 16.90 0.60 30.42
C SER A 23 16.20 -0.70 30.00
N ALA A 24 15.48 -1.35 30.93
CA ALA A 24 14.66 -2.53 30.68
C ALA A 24 13.44 -2.29 29.77
N PHE A 25 13.20 -1.04 29.35
CA PHE A 25 12.19 -0.72 28.34
C PHE A 25 12.57 -1.26 26.95
N PHE A 26 13.88 -1.46 26.71
CA PHE A 26 14.42 -1.94 25.44
C PHE A 26 14.98 -3.35 25.58
N LYS A 27 15.04 -4.08 24.46
CA LYS A 27 15.72 -5.37 24.41
C LYS A 27 17.23 -5.20 24.47
N ASP A 28 17.90 -6.10 25.20
CA ASP A 28 19.36 -6.16 25.25
C ASP A 28 19.96 -6.32 23.85
N GLY A 29 20.95 -5.47 23.51
CA GLY A 29 21.67 -5.53 22.23
C GLY A 29 20.88 -5.10 20.99
N ALA A 30 19.64 -4.63 21.12
CA ALA A 30 18.76 -4.32 20.00
C ALA A 30 18.87 -2.86 19.52
N SER A 31 20.09 -2.36 19.26
CA SER A 31 20.31 -1.06 18.63
C SER A 31 20.51 -1.21 17.12
N SER A 32 19.68 -0.55 16.32
CA SER A 32 19.87 -0.42 14.87
C SER A 32 20.11 1.04 14.49
N LEU A 33 20.43 1.30 13.22
CA LEU A 33 20.43 2.66 12.68
C LEU A 33 19.06 3.35 12.79
N ALA A 34 17.97 2.58 12.91
CA ALA A 34 16.62 3.10 13.11
C ALA A 34 16.32 3.44 14.58
N GLY A 35 17.10 2.90 15.53
CA GLY A 35 16.89 3.08 16.97
C GLY A 35 16.91 1.79 17.77
N SER A 36 16.53 1.90 19.05
CA SER A 36 16.46 0.78 19.99
C SER A 36 15.06 0.15 19.99
N SER A 37 14.99 -1.18 19.79
CA SER A 37 13.72 -1.91 19.80
C SER A 37 13.16 -2.07 21.22
N ILE A 38 11.85 -1.89 21.37
CA ILE A 38 11.15 -2.07 22.64
C ILE A 38 11.12 -3.54 23.07
N ASP A 39 11.08 -3.77 24.39
CA ASP A 39 10.77 -5.09 24.94
C ASP A 39 9.26 -5.27 25.13
N ALA A 40 8.57 -5.71 24.06
CA ALA A 40 7.14 -5.98 24.10
C ALA A 40 6.74 -7.10 25.08
N ALA A 41 7.67 -7.91 25.60
CA ALA A 41 7.35 -8.89 26.64
C ALA A 41 7.12 -8.23 28.01
N HIS A 42 7.72 -7.06 28.25
CA HIS A 42 7.60 -6.36 29.51
C HIS A 42 6.22 -5.68 29.65
N PRO A 43 5.40 -5.98 30.68
CA PRO A 43 4.04 -5.44 30.83
C PRO A 43 3.96 -3.90 30.77
N LEU A 44 4.83 -3.19 31.50
CA LEU A 44 4.85 -1.73 31.48
C LEU A 44 5.18 -1.11 30.11
N VAL A 45 5.99 -1.81 29.29
CA VAL A 45 6.30 -1.37 27.93
C VAL A 45 5.07 -1.52 27.04
N ARG A 46 4.32 -2.62 27.19
CA ARG A 46 3.04 -2.80 26.50
C ARG A 46 2.02 -1.75 26.91
N ASP A 47 1.87 -1.49 28.21
CA ASP A 47 0.95 -0.46 28.72
C ASP A 47 1.32 0.93 28.17
N PHE A 48 2.61 1.25 28.07
CA PHE A 48 3.06 2.50 27.44
C PHE A 48 2.57 2.61 25.98
N VAL A 49 2.76 1.56 25.19
CA VAL A 49 2.33 1.54 23.77
C VAL A 49 0.81 1.63 23.65
N ILE A 50 0.08 0.88 24.48
CA ILE A 50 -1.39 0.86 24.48
C ILE A 50 -1.94 2.23 24.87
N HIS A 51 -1.44 2.83 25.96
CA HIS A 51 -1.88 4.17 26.38
C HIS A 51 -1.50 5.25 25.37
N ASN A 52 -0.37 5.13 24.67
CA ASN A 52 -0.04 6.04 23.58
C ASN A 52 -1.04 5.94 22.42
N ALA A 53 -1.43 4.71 22.04
CA ALA A 53 -2.45 4.49 21.01
C ALA A 53 -3.81 5.05 21.43
N LEU A 54 -4.24 4.80 22.68
CA LEU A 54 -5.48 5.35 23.23
C LEU A 54 -5.46 6.87 23.29
N TYR A 55 -4.36 7.48 23.74
CA TYR A 55 -4.22 8.94 23.81
C TYR A 55 -4.48 9.62 22.46
N TRP A 56 -3.94 9.07 21.36
CA TRP A 56 -4.21 9.63 20.03
C TRP A 56 -5.68 9.48 19.60
N LEU A 57 -6.34 8.39 19.98
CA LEU A 57 -7.74 8.16 19.64
C LEU A 57 -8.70 8.96 20.54
N GLU A 58 -8.37 9.15 21.80
CA GLU A 58 -9.22 9.78 22.81
C GLU A 58 -9.01 11.29 22.90
N GLU A 59 -7.77 11.78 22.90
CA GLU A 59 -7.50 13.22 23.05
C GLU A 59 -7.59 13.96 21.71
N TYR A 60 -7.11 13.33 20.63
CA TYR A 60 -7.09 13.94 19.29
C TYR A 60 -8.26 13.48 18.41
N HIS A 61 -9.15 12.65 18.95
CA HIS A 61 -10.35 12.15 18.27
C HIS A 61 -10.06 11.52 16.89
N LEU A 62 -8.90 10.88 16.72
CA LEU A 62 -8.53 10.26 15.45
C LEU A 62 -9.41 9.05 15.14
N ASP A 63 -9.71 8.82 13.87
CA ASP A 63 -10.63 7.77 13.41
C ASP A 63 -9.97 6.38 13.32
N GLY A 64 -8.64 6.31 13.47
CA GLY A 64 -7.92 5.04 13.42
C GLY A 64 -6.41 5.18 13.48
N LEU A 65 -5.76 4.02 13.49
CA LEU A 65 -4.31 3.87 13.53
C LEU A 65 -3.85 2.91 12.43
N ARG A 66 -2.73 3.23 11.79
CA ARG A 66 -1.95 2.33 10.94
C ARG A 66 -0.70 1.93 11.72
N LEU A 67 -0.59 0.66 12.07
CA LEU A 67 0.54 0.13 12.84
C LEU A 67 1.62 -0.41 11.91
N ASP A 68 2.87 -0.07 12.18
CA ASP A 68 4.01 -0.53 11.38
C ASP A 68 4.20 -2.05 11.40
N SER A 69 4.69 -2.63 10.30
CA SER A 69 4.86 -4.09 10.16
C SER A 69 5.94 -4.67 11.09
N SER A 70 6.82 -3.83 11.66
CA SER A 70 7.78 -4.28 12.67
C SER A 70 7.14 -4.85 13.94
N LEU A 71 5.90 -4.46 14.26
CA LEU A 71 5.13 -5.08 15.34
C LEU A 71 4.71 -6.52 15.05
N LEU A 72 4.72 -6.94 13.78
CA LEU A 72 4.33 -8.29 13.37
C LEU A 72 5.50 -9.27 13.39
N GLN A 73 6.71 -8.82 13.73
CA GLN A 73 7.89 -9.68 13.85
C GLN A 73 7.75 -10.67 15.02
N GLU A 74 8.24 -11.90 14.84
CA GLU A 74 8.23 -12.98 15.84
C GLU A 74 9.25 -12.74 16.94
N HIS A 75 8.93 -11.78 17.79
CA HIS A 75 9.63 -11.56 19.04
C HIS A 75 8.68 -11.78 20.22
N ALA A 76 9.24 -12.14 21.37
CA ALA A 76 8.47 -12.30 22.60
C ALA A 76 7.58 -11.07 22.89
N GLY A 77 6.31 -11.31 23.18
CA GLY A 77 5.33 -10.29 23.59
C GLY A 77 4.62 -9.52 22.48
N GLN A 78 5.03 -9.66 21.21
CA GLN A 78 4.44 -8.89 20.10
C GLN A 78 2.99 -9.27 19.79
N THR A 79 2.68 -10.57 19.79
CA THR A 79 1.30 -11.06 19.59
C THR A 79 0.40 -10.56 20.71
N GLU A 80 0.84 -10.70 21.95
CA GLU A 80 0.11 -10.27 23.14
C GLU A 80 -0.08 -8.76 23.17
N LEU A 81 0.90 -7.97 22.69
CA LEU A 81 0.78 -6.53 22.54
C LEU A 81 -0.31 -6.18 21.51
N LEU A 82 -0.29 -6.79 20.32
CA LEU A 82 -1.27 -6.49 19.27
C LEU A 82 -2.71 -6.87 19.67
N GLU A 83 -2.89 -7.99 20.36
CA GLU A 83 -4.19 -8.41 20.90
C GLU A 83 -4.67 -7.49 22.03
N ALA A 84 -3.80 -7.14 22.97
CA ALA A 84 -4.13 -6.25 24.07
C ALA A 84 -4.45 -4.83 23.57
N LEU A 85 -3.71 -4.32 22.60
CA LEU A 85 -3.96 -3.03 21.96
C LEU A 85 -5.33 -3.02 21.27
N ALA A 86 -5.62 -4.02 20.44
CA ALA A 86 -6.92 -4.11 19.77
C ALA A 86 -8.07 -4.16 20.79
N ARG A 87 -7.93 -4.99 21.84
CA ARG A 87 -8.93 -5.07 22.92
C ARG A 87 -9.11 -3.72 23.61
N ALA A 88 -8.03 -3.06 24.00
CA ALA A 88 -8.08 -1.77 24.68
C ALA A 88 -8.79 -0.71 23.81
N VAL A 89 -8.51 -0.67 22.51
CA VAL A 89 -9.20 0.24 21.58
C VAL A 89 -10.68 -0.10 21.47
N ARG A 90 -11.05 -1.38 21.34
CA ARG A 90 -12.45 -1.82 21.24
C ARG A 90 -13.23 -1.59 22.53
N GLU A 91 -12.57 -1.69 23.69
CA GLU A 91 -13.17 -1.47 25.02
C GLU A 91 -13.13 -0.01 25.48
N GLY A 92 -12.29 0.83 24.89
CA GLY A 92 -12.24 2.28 25.11
C GLY A 92 -13.03 3.03 24.03
N PRO A 93 -12.37 3.84 23.17
CA PRO A 93 -13.04 4.70 22.18
C PRO A 93 -13.90 3.91 21.16
N GLY A 94 -13.57 2.64 20.93
CA GLY A 94 -14.31 1.72 20.08
C GLY A 94 -15.74 1.40 20.54
N LYS A 95 -16.08 1.64 21.81
CA LYS A 95 -17.44 1.47 22.33
C LYS A 95 -18.41 2.53 21.82
N GLU A 96 -17.91 3.72 21.54
CA GLU A 96 -18.73 4.88 21.16
C GLU A 96 -18.73 5.13 19.66
N ARG A 97 -17.63 4.79 18.98
CA ARG A 97 -17.44 4.99 17.54
C ARG A 97 -16.55 3.92 16.94
N HIS A 98 -16.66 3.70 15.64
CA HIS A 98 -15.77 2.78 14.94
C HIS A 98 -14.35 3.37 14.87
N CYS A 99 -13.35 2.59 15.31
CA CYS A 99 -11.93 2.94 15.25
C CYS A 99 -11.20 1.97 14.31
N HIS A 100 -10.74 2.47 13.16
CA HIS A 100 -10.06 1.68 12.15
C HIS A 100 -8.64 1.30 12.61
N LEU A 101 -8.37 0.02 12.81
CA LEU A 101 -7.02 -0.48 13.09
C LEU A 101 -6.49 -1.20 11.85
N ILE A 102 -5.41 -0.68 11.29
CA ILE A 102 -4.80 -1.17 10.05
C ILE A 102 -3.37 -1.63 10.34
N LEU A 103 -2.97 -2.76 9.78
CA LEU A 103 -1.63 -3.32 9.94
C LEU A 103 -0.75 -3.04 8.70
N GLY A 104 0.55 -2.86 8.92
CA GLY A 104 1.56 -2.91 7.87
C GLY A 104 1.65 -4.31 7.25
N HIS A 105 2.21 -4.41 6.05
CA HIS A 105 2.28 -5.68 5.33
C HIS A 105 3.13 -6.73 6.04
N ASP A 106 2.50 -7.84 6.40
CA ASP A 106 3.17 -9.07 6.84
C ASP A 106 2.21 -10.25 6.70
N ARG A 107 2.71 -11.45 6.33
CA ARG A 107 1.86 -12.64 6.22
C ARG A 107 1.20 -13.02 7.56
N ARG A 108 1.87 -12.71 8.67
CA ARG A 108 1.36 -12.96 10.03
C ARG A 108 0.16 -12.09 10.38
N ALA A 109 -0.06 -10.97 9.67
CA ALA A 109 -1.22 -10.11 9.88
C ALA A 109 -2.56 -10.85 9.70
N ALA A 110 -2.59 -11.91 8.89
CA ALA A 110 -3.83 -12.63 8.62
C ALA A 110 -4.52 -13.13 9.89
N ARG A 111 -3.77 -13.61 10.90
CA ARG A 111 -4.36 -14.07 12.17
C ARG A 111 -5.14 -12.98 12.93
N PHE A 112 -4.81 -11.71 12.69
CA PHE A 112 -5.39 -10.56 13.39
C PHE A 112 -6.55 -9.93 12.61
N VAL A 113 -6.64 -10.22 11.31
CA VAL A 113 -7.66 -9.69 10.39
C VAL A 113 -8.73 -10.74 10.06
N HIS A 114 -8.40 -12.02 10.19
CA HIS A 114 -9.29 -13.13 9.89
C HIS A 114 -10.56 -13.09 10.74
N TRP A 115 -11.70 -13.42 10.11
CA TRP A 115 -13.02 -13.34 10.71
C TRP A 115 -13.68 -14.72 10.73
N HIS A 116 -13.31 -15.56 11.71
CA HIS A 116 -13.81 -16.94 11.81
C HIS A 116 -15.30 -17.03 12.20
N ASP A 117 -15.81 -16.03 12.89
CA ASP A 117 -17.12 -16.07 13.54
C ASP A 117 -17.60 -14.62 13.74
N HIS A 118 -18.81 -14.32 13.28
CA HIS A 118 -19.44 -13.00 13.43
C HIS A 118 -19.71 -12.61 14.90
N SER A 119 -19.45 -13.51 15.86
CA SER A 119 -19.63 -13.32 17.30
C SER A 119 -18.47 -12.58 17.99
N ASN A 120 -17.27 -12.58 17.40
CA ASN A 120 -16.11 -11.86 17.96
C ASN A 120 -15.84 -10.57 17.17
N PRO A 121 -15.63 -9.42 17.85
CA PRO A 121 -15.25 -8.19 17.18
C PRO A 121 -13.88 -8.37 16.50
N ARG A 122 -13.76 -7.87 15.27
CA ARG A 122 -12.48 -7.86 14.55
C ARG A 122 -11.44 -7.10 15.35
N HIS A 123 -10.27 -7.70 15.54
CA HIS A 123 -9.13 -7.02 16.16
C HIS A 123 -8.62 -5.93 15.21
N TYR A 124 -8.37 -6.27 13.95
CA TYR A 124 -7.89 -5.36 12.91
C TYR A 124 -8.72 -5.50 11.63
N GLU A 125 -8.81 -4.42 10.87
CA GLU A 125 -9.73 -4.34 9.72
C GLU A 125 -9.07 -4.62 8.37
N ALA A 126 -7.81 -4.20 8.23
CA ALA A 126 -7.09 -4.36 6.99
C ALA A 126 -5.58 -4.41 7.20
N VAL A 127 -4.89 -4.90 6.18
CA VAL A 127 -3.43 -4.95 6.08
C VAL A 127 -2.97 -4.29 4.78
N TRP A 128 -1.85 -3.56 4.82
CA TRP A 128 -1.22 -3.02 3.62
C TRP A 128 -0.83 -4.14 2.63
N ASN A 129 -1.19 -3.97 1.35
CA ASN A 129 -1.00 -4.99 0.33
C ASN A 129 0.28 -4.76 -0.50
N ASP A 130 1.44 -4.83 0.16
CA ASP A 130 2.73 -4.67 -0.51
C ASP A 130 2.98 -5.73 -1.58
N ALA A 131 2.36 -6.92 -1.47
CA ALA A 131 2.42 -7.95 -2.50
C ALA A 131 1.79 -7.47 -3.82
N ALA A 132 0.59 -6.87 -3.76
CA ALA A 132 -0.03 -6.27 -4.94
C ALA A 132 0.78 -5.07 -5.44
N GLN A 133 1.22 -4.18 -4.54
CA GLN A 133 2.02 -3.01 -4.91
C GLN A 133 3.31 -3.41 -5.64
N GLN A 134 4.03 -4.41 -5.13
CA GLN A 134 5.25 -4.91 -5.73
C GLN A 134 4.98 -5.51 -7.12
N ALA A 135 3.95 -6.35 -7.25
CA ALA A 135 3.58 -6.93 -8.54
C ALA A 135 3.15 -5.85 -9.56
N MET A 136 2.42 -4.81 -9.13
CA MET A 136 2.08 -3.66 -9.97
C MET A 136 3.34 -2.92 -10.44
N GLN A 137 4.31 -2.69 -9.55
CA GLN A 137 5.54 -1.99 -9.86
C GLN A 137 6.41 -2.77 -10.86
N GLU A 138 6.54 -4.09 -10.68
CA GLU A 138 7.28 -4.97 -11.58
C GLU A 138 6.60 -5.05 -12.96
N VAL A 139 5.26 -5.14 -13.01
CA VAL A 139 4.51 -5.09 -14.27
C VAL A 139 4.74 -3.76 -14.99
N LEU A 140 4.65 -2.64 -14.27
CA LEU A 140 4.79 -1.29 -14.83
C LEU A 140 6.21 -0.98 -15.34
N THR A 141 7.22 -1.32 -14.56
CA THR A 141 8.61 -0.90 -14.81
C THR A 141 9.46 -1.99 -15.49
N GLY A 142 9.07 -3.25 -15.34
CA GLY A 142 9.90 -4.41 -15.71
C GLY A 142 11.11 -4.63 -14.78
N GLU A 143 11.27 -3.84 -13.71
CA GLU A 143 12.33 -4.02 -12.71
C GLU A 143 11.90 -5.12 -11.74
N THR A 144 12.66 -6.23 -11.62
CA THR A 144 12.41 -7.26 -10.61
C THR A 144 13.21 -6.99 -9.34
N THR A 145 12.56 -7.02 -8.18
CA THR A 145 13.21 -6.77 -6.89
C THR A 145 13.44 -8.10 -6.16
N GLY A 146 14.44 -8.88 -6.60
CA GLY A 146 15.00 -10.00 -5.81
C GLY A 146 14.09 -11.19 -5.46
N VAL A 147 12.80 -11.17 -5.78
CA VAL A 147 11.90 -12.33 -5.67
C VAL A 147 12.26 -13.34 -6.77
N SER A 148 12.15 -14.63 -6.47
CA SER A 148 12.48 -15.73 -7.38
C SER A 148 11.91 -15.48 -8.78
N ALA A 149 12.77 -15.55 -9.79
CA ALA A 149 12.44 -15.37 -11.21
C ALA A 149 11.48 -16.45 -11.77
N SER A 150 11.01 -17.38 -10.94
CA SER A 150 10.13 -18.49 -11.31
C SER A 150 8.68 -18.07 -11.56
N GLU A 151 8.20 -16.97 -10.96
CA GLU A 151 6.79 -16.54 -11.08
C GLU A 151 6.64 -15.24 -11.89
N ARG A 152 5.76 -15.27 -12.89
CA ARG A 152 5.47 -14.13 -13.77
C ARG A 152 4.81 -13.01 -12.95
N PRO A 153 5.30 -11.75 -13.01
CA PRO A 153 4.71 -10.61 -12.27
C PRO A 153 3.19 -10.45 -12.45
N LEU A 154 2.67 -10.77 -13.64
CA LEU A 154 1.24 -10.71 -13.94
C LEU A 154 0.41 -11.74 -13.15
N ASP A 155 0.97 -12.93 -12.92
CA ASP A 155 0.32 -13.97 -12.13
C ASP A 155 0.29 -13.59 -10.64
N ARG A 156 1.43 -13.09 -10.12
CA ARG A 156 1.52 -12.51 -8.77
C ARG A 156 0.54 -11.36 -8.57
N LEU A 157 0.35 -10.50 -9.58
CA LEU A 157 -0.64 -9.43 -9.53
C LEU A 157 -2.07 -9.99 -9.46
N GLY A 158 -2.39 -10.99 -10.29
CA GLY A 158 -3.69 -11.67 -10.27
C GLY A 158 -4.00 -12.32 -8.92
N ALA A 159 -3.03 -13.03 -8.36
CA ALA A 159 -3.13 -13.64 -7.03
C ALA A 159 -3.30 -12.59 -5.93
N ALA A 160 -2.45 -11.56 -5.91
CA ALA A 160 -2.47 -10.52 -4.87
C ALA A 160 -3.73 -9.64 -4.91
N LEU A 161 -4.32 -9.42 -6.08
CA LEU A 161 -5.62 -8.74 -6.24
C LEU A 161 -6.83 -9.63 -5.97
N SER A 162 -6.63 -10.96 -5.93
CA SER A 162 -7.70 -11.92 -5.66
C SER A 162 -7.79 -12.29 -4.18
N SER A 163 -6.66 -12.65 -3.57
CA SER A 163 -6.58 -13.19 -2.20
C SER A 163 -5.42 -12.62 -1.37
N GLY A 164 -4.80 -11.54 -1.84
CA GLY A 164 -3.64 -10.93 -1.16
C GLY A 164 -2.46 -11.89 -1.05
N PHE A 165 -1.83 -11.95 0.12
CA PHE A 165 -0.68 -12.83 0.39
C PHE A 165 -1.07 -14.21 0.96
N ALA A 166 -2.37 -14.44 1.23
CA ALA A 166 -2.88 -15.62 1.93
C ALA A 166 -3.64 -16.59 1.01
N ALA A 167 -3.24 -16.66 -0.26
CA ALA A 167 -3.91 -17.46 -1.28
C ALA A 167 -3.98 -18.96 -0.91
N GLY A 168 -5.20 -19.52 -0.95
CA GLY A 168 -5.44 -20.97 -0.92
C GLY A 168 -5.17 -21.68 0.41
N GLY A 169 -5.01 -20.95 1.51
CA GLY A 169 -4.85 -21.48 2.86
C GLY A 169 -6.06 -21.24 3.77
N PRO A 170 -6.09 -21.82 4.98
CA PRO A 170 -7.13 -21.58 5.99
C PRO A 170 -7.19 -20.12 6.48
N ASP A 171 -6.18 -19.31 6.15
CA ASP A 171 -6.05 -17.89 6.51
C ASP A 171 -6.41 -16.96 5.34
N SER A 172 -7.18 -17.44 4.36
CA SER A 172 -7.69 -16.61 3.26
C SER A 172 -8.40 -15.38 3.83
N LEU A 173 -8.32 -14.26 3.12
CA LEU A 173 -8.94 -13.00 3.54
C LEU A 173 -9.71 -12.38 2.38
N LEU A 174 -10.79 -11.68 2.73
CA LEU A 174 -11.55 -10.89 1.77
C LEU A 174 -10.70 -9.79 1.12
N PRO A 175 -10.95 -9.42 -0.15
CA PRO A 175 -10.32 -8.24 -0.76
C PRO A 175 -10.45 -6.96 0.09
N GLY A 176 -11.56 -6.80 0.82
CA GLY A 176 -11.76 -5.67 1.73
C GLY A 176 -10.76 -5.58 2.88
N ALA A 177 -10.05 -6.67 3.19
CA ALA A 177 -9.01 -6.74 4.21
C ALA A 177 -7.64 -6.25 3.73
N PHE A 178 -7.50 -5.82 2.48
CA PHE A 178 -6.23 -5.41 1.90
C PHE A 178 -6.29 -3.96 1.42
N VAL A 179 -5.42 -3.10 1.97
CA VAL A 179 -5.25 -1.72 1.46
C VAL A 179 -4.35 -1.76 0.24
N ASN A 180 -4.91 -1.39 -0.92
CA ASN A 180 -4.17 -1.31 -2.17
C ASN A 180 -3.64 0.10 -2.42
N PHE A 181 -2.44 0.21 -2.96
CA PHE A 181 -1.80 1.48 -3.24
C PHE A 181 -0.76 1.30 -4.35
N LEU A 182 -0.47 2.38 -5.08
CA LEU A 182 0.61 2.41 -6.08
C LEU A 182 1.89 3.01 -5.50
N GLN A 183 1.70 4.12 -4.78
CA GLN A 183 2.78 4.85 -4.15
C GLN A 183 2.46 5.11 -2.68
N ASP A 184 3.53 5.20 -1.89
CA ASP A 184 3.54 5.69 -0.53
C ASP A 184 4.90 6.35 -0.25
N HIS A 185 5.10 6.77 1.00
CA HIS A 185 6.36 7.38 1.43
C HIS A 185 7.55 6.42 1.29
N ALA A 186 7.38 5.12 1.55
CA ALA A 186 8.45 4.15 1.52
C ALA A 186 8.87 3.79 0.09
N ARG A 187 7.93 3.58 -0.82
CA ARG A 187 8.17 3.19 -2.23
C ARG A 187 8.82 4.31 -3.02
N ILE A 188 8.44 5.56 -2.79
CA ILE A 188 9.10 6.71 -3.41
C ILE A 188 10.40 7.03 -2.67
N GLY A 189 10.33 7.19 -1.35
CA GLY A 189 11.44 7.62 -0.49
C GLY A 189 12.59 6.62 -0.42
N SER A 190 12.37 5.34 -0.73
CA SER A 190 13.44 4.34 -0.84
C SER A 190 14.17 4.37 -2.19
N ARG A 191 13.73 5.19 -3.16
CA ARG A 191 14.49 5.42 -4.40
C ARG A 191 15.58 6.46 -4.15
N GLY A 192 16.74 6.27 -4.77
CA GLY A 192 17.88 7.16 -4.58
C GLY A 192 17.62 8.62 -4.97
N LEU A 193 16.71 8.87 -5.91
CA LEU A 193 16.32 10.22 -6.35
C LEU A 193 14.85 10.54 -6.05
N GLY A 194 14.14 9.69 -5.30
CA GLY A 194 12.76 9.94 -4.89
C GLY A 194 11.77 10.08 -6.05
N GLU A 195 12.01 9.41 -7.18
CA GLU A 195 11.17 9.54 -8.37
C GLU A 195 9.76 8.96 -8.15
N ARG A 196 8.72 9.68 -8.58
CA ARG A 196 7.32 9.20 -8.59
C ARG A 196 7.04 8.35 -9.82
N LEU A 197 5.98 7.53 -9.82
CA LEU A 197 5.74 6.58 -10.92
C LEU A 197 5.54 7.25 -12.28
N HIS A 198 4.85 8.40 -12.35
CA HIS A 198 4.65 9.13 -13.62
C HIS A 198 5.97 9.60 -14.26
N GLN A 199 7.07 9.64 -13.50
CA GLN A 199 8.42 9.99 -13.98
C GLN A 199 9.19 8.76 -14.48
N LEU A 200 8.69 7.56 -14.19
CA LEU A 200 9.35 6.29 -14.44
C LEU A 200 8.69 5.51 -15.58
N VAL A 201 7.40 5.72 -15.83
CA VAL A 201 6.63 4.93 -16.79
C VAL A 201 5.75 5.80 -17.69
N PRO A 202 5.39 5.34 -18.91
CA PRO A 202 4.51 6.09 -19.81
C PRO A 202 3.12 6.32 -19.23
N ALA A 203 2.50 7.46 -19.53
CA ALA A 203 1.18 7.84 -19.01
C ALA A 203 0.09 6.79 -19.25
N ARG A 204 0.07 6.16 -20.44
CA ARG A 204 -0.90 5.09 -20.78
C ARG A 204 -0.76 3.87 -19.86
N ALA A 205 0.47 3.46 -19.57
CA ALA A 205 0.74 2.33 -18.67
C ALA A 205 0.29 2.66 -17.24
N LEU A 206 0.62 3.88 -16.77
CA LEU A 206 0.21 4.35 -15.46
C LEU A 206 -1.32 4.46 -15.34
N GLY A 207 -2.00 5.05 -16.34
CA GLY A 207 -3.46 5.22 -16.34
C GLY A 207 -4.19 3.88 -16.21
N ALA A 208 -3.76 2.87 -16.96
CA ALA A 208 -4.30 1.51 -16.85
C ALA A 208 -4.15 0.95 -15.42
N MET A 209 -3.00 1.14 -14.78
CA MET A 209 -2.76 0.64 -13.42
C MET A 209 -3.49 1.46 -12.34
N VAL A 210 -3.62 2.78 -12.50
CA VAL A 210 -4.41 3.64 -11.62
C VAL A 210 -5.88 3.22 -11.63
N ALA A 211 -6.45 2.99 -12.82
CA ALA A 211 -7.81 2.47 -12.95
C ALA A 211 -7.94 1.10 -12.27
N THR A 212 -6.93 0.25 -12.38
CA THR A 212 -6.91 -1.05 -11.68
C THR A 212 -6.93 -0.91 -10.17
N THR A 213 -6.08 -0.06 -9.61
CA THR A 213 -5.97 0.15 -8.16
C THR A 213 -7.23 0.78 -7.58
N LEU A 214 -7.81 1.78 -8.25
CA LEU A 214 -8.96 2.53 -7.72
C LEU A 214 -10.29 1.79 -7.86
N LEU A 215 -10.43 0.91 -8.85
CA LEU A 215 -11.67 0.17 -9.09
C LEU A 215 -11.65 -1.27 -8.56
N ALA A 216 -10.52 -1.77 -8.04
CA ALA A 216 -10.50 -3.05 -7.32
C ALA A 216 -11.32 -2.99 -6.01
N PRO A 217 -11.96 -4.08 -5.54
CA PRO A 217 -12.77 -4.05 -4.29
C PRO A 217 -12.00 -3.59 -3.04
N MET A 218 -10.69 -3.82 -3.01
CA MET A 218 -9.74 -3.39 -1.98
C MET A 218 -9.82 -1.86 -1.71
N PRO A 219 -9.81 -1.38 -0.46
CA PRO A 219 -9.69 0.04 -0.14
C PRO A 219 -8.40 0.64 -0.76
N PRO A 220 -8.50 1.69 -1.60
CA PRO A 220 -7.33 2.33 -2.16
C PRO A 220 -6.72 3.36 -1.20
N ALA A 221 -5.39 3.45 -1.17
CA ALA A 221 -4.65 4.54 -0.57
C ALA A 221 -3.78 5.24 -1.62
N LEU A 222 -3.70 6.57 -1.53
CA LEU A 222 -2.94 7.43 -2.44
C LEU A 222 -1.84 8.15 -1.67
N PHE A 223 -0.68 8.31 -2.29
CA PHE A 223 0.33 9.21 -1.76
C PHE A 223 0.06 10.65 -2.18
N MET A 224 0.28 11.61 -1.29
CA MET A 224 0.02 13.02 -1.58
C MET A 224 0.68 13.49 -2.89
N GLY A 225 -0.11 14.05 -3.79
CA GLY A 225 0.32 14.52 -5.10
C GLY A 225 0.42 13.44 -6.18
N GLU A 226 0.07 12.19 -5.89
CA GLU A 226 -0.10 11.16 -6.93
C GLU A 226 -1.24 11.54 -7.90
N GLU A 227 -2.35 12.03 -7.35
CA GLU A 227 -3.60 12.30 -8.05
C GLU A 227 -3.52 13.40 -9.11
N PHE A 228 -2.53 14.29 -9.01
CA PHE A 228 -2.26 15.33 -10.01
C PHE A 228 -0.86 15.19 -10.64
N ALA A 229 -0.22 14.02 -10.48
CA ALA A 229 1.14 13.77 -10.99
C ALA A 229 2.15 14.87 -10.59
N ALA A 230 2.26 15.14 -9.28
CA ALA A 230 3.15 16.15 -8.71
C ALA A 230 4.59 15.97 -9.21
N ALA A 231 5.20 17.03 -9.75
CA ALA A 231 6.56 16.95 -10.31
C ALA A 231 7.66 16.76 -9.24
N GLN A 232 7.37 17.13 -7.99
CA GLN A 232 8.35 17.07 -6.90
C GLN A 232 8.63 15.64 -6.47
N PRO A 233 9.91 15.27 -6.25
CA PRO A 233 10.25 13.97 -5.70
C PRO A 233 9.75 13.84 -4.25
N PHE A 234 9.84 12.63 -3.70
CA PHE A 234 9.80 12.44 -2.25
C PHE A 234 11.08 11.74 -1.81
N LEU A 235 11.98 12.52 -1.21
CA LEU A 235 13.32 12.10 -0.81
C LEU A 235 13.32 11.74 0.68
N TYR A 236 14.31 10.93 1.09
CA TYR A 236 14.63 10.79 2.50
C TYR A 236 15.39 12.04 2.97
N PHE A 237 14.83 12.77 3.93
CA PHE A 237 15.43 13.94 4.57
C PHE A 237 15.36 13.79 6.10
N CYS A 238 16.31 14.39 6.81
CA CYS A 238 16.38 14.37 8.27
C CYS A 238 17.13 15.61 8.79
N ASP A 239 16.84 16.00 10.02
CA ASP A 239 17.51 17.10 10.72
C ASP A 239 17.97 16.61 12.10
N PHE A 240 18.93 15.68 12.10
CA PHE A 240 19.50 15.12 13.32
C PHE A 240 20.70 15.94 13.79
N ASN A 241 20.98 15.90 15.09
CA ASN A 241 22.24 16.40 15.62
C ASN A 241 23.43 15.67 14.94
N PRO A 242 24.34 16.42 14.25
CA PRO A 242 25.47 15.82 13.54
C PRO A 242 26.43 15.01 14.42
N ASP A 243 26.50 15.31 15.72
CA ASP A 243 27.34 14.59 16.68
C ASP A 243 26.77 13.21 17.03
N LEU A 244 25.44 13.05 16.90
CA LEU A 244 24.70 11.87 17.30
C LEU A 244 24.63 10.82 16.19
N VAL A 245 24.42 11.25 14.95
CA VAL A 245 24.35 10.33 13.80
C VAL A 245 25.36 10.80 12.74
N LYS A 246 26.55 10.21 12.79
CA LYS A 246 27.62 10.50 11.84
C LYS A 246 27.36 9.82 10.50
N ASP A 247 27.86 10.42 9.43
CA ASP A 247 27.94 9.82 8.10
C ASP A 247 26.58 9.41 7.49
N ILE A 248 25.46 10.04 7.87
CA ILE A 248 24.12 9.73 7.31
C ILE A 248 24.12 9.73 5.79
N ALA A 249 24.66 10.80 5.19
CA ALA A 249 24.75 10.95 3.75
C ALA A 249 25.54 9.81 3.11
N LEU A 250 26.66 9.41 3.72
CA LEU A 250 27.52 8.35 3.23
C LEU A 250 26.83 6.98 3.37
N ASN A 251 26.23 6.70 4.53
CA ASN A 251 25.47 5.47 4.81
C ASN A 251 24.30 5.32 3.82
N ARG A 252 23.54 6.39 3.64
CA ARG A 252 22.45 6.45 2.65
C ARG A 252 22.97 6.21 1.25
N ARG A 253 24.04 6.89 0.80
CA ARG A 253 24.61 6.67 -0.54
C ARG A 253 25.10 5.24 -0.73
N ASN A 254 25.77 4.68 0.28
CA ASN A 254 26.32 3.32 0.23
C ASN A 254 25.23 2.24 0.20
N SER A 255 24.06 2.46 0.81
CA SER A 255 22.94 1.52 0.73
C SER A 255 22.43 1.30 -0.70
N PHE A 256 22.76 2.21 -1.64
CA PHE A 256 22.41 2.06 -3.06
C PHE A 256 23.51 1.42 -3.91
N ALA A 257 24.69 1.11 -3.37
CA ALA A 257 25.83 0.61 -4.15
C ALA A 257 25.54 -0.70 -4.91
N GLN A 258 24.59 -1.50 -4.41
CA GLN A 258 24.12 -2.75 -5.01
C GLN A 258 23.30 -2.54 -6.29
N PHE A 259 22.70 -1.36 -6.49
CA PHE A 259 21.88 -1.09 -7.68
C PHE A 259 22.73 -0.65 -8.86
N LYS A 260 22.46 -1.21 -10.03
CA LYS A 260 23.21 -0.93 -11.28
C LYS A 260 23.33 0.57 -11.58
N LYS A 261 22.28 1.36 -11.36
CA LYS A 261 22.24 2.83 -11.54
C LYS A 261 23.23 3.57 -10.62
N PHE A 262 23.51 3.04 -9.44
CA PHE A 262 24.31 3.66 -8.38
C PHE A 262 25.60 2.87 -8.04
N ARG A 263 26.10 2.06 -8.99
CA ARG A 263 27.28 1.22 -8.76
C ARG A 263 28.59 2.01 -8.63
N THR A 264 28.69 3.19 -9.25
CA THR A 264 29.91 4.01 -9.21
C THR A 264 29.82 5.10 -8.15
N THR A 265 30.96 5.53 -7.61
CA THR A 265 31.00 6.67 -6.67
C THR A 265 30.41 7.94 -7.28
N LYS A 266 30.68 8.21 -8.57
CA LYS A 266 30.12 9.36 -9.29
C LYS A 266 28.60 9.31 -9.37
N THR A 267 28.01 8.15 -9.64
CA THR A 267 26.55 8.03 -9.71
C THR A 267 25.90 8.04 -8.32
N ARG A 268 26.56 7.51 -7.28
CA ARG A 268 26.07 7.64 -5.89
C ARG A 268 26.09 9.08 -5.38
N ALA A 269 27.05 9.90 -5.84
CA ALA A 269 27.11 11.32 -5.46
C ALA A 269 25.89 12.13 -5.95
N LEU A 270 25.08 11.59 -6.87
CA LEU A 270 23.82 12.20 -7.30
C LEU A 270 22.68 12.02 -6.28
N ILE A 271 22.80 11.08 -5.35
CA ILE A 271 21.80 10.88 -4.29
C ILE A 271 21.90 12.08 -3.34
N PRO A 272 20.80 12.84 -3.17
CA PRO A 272 20.78 14.03 -2.33
C PRO A 272 21.20 13.72 -0.89
N ASP A 273 21.86 14.69 -0.26
CA ASP A 273 22.21 14.60 1.14
C ASP A 273 20.95 14.74 2.00
N PRO A 274 20.59 13.76 2.84
CA PRO A 274 19.39 13.85 3.67
C PRO A 274 19.41 15.02 4.66
N THR A 275 20.59 15.52 5.06
CA THR A 275 20.73 16.62 6.02
C THR A 275 20.76 18.00 5.37
N ASP A 276 20.81 18.07 4.05
CA ASP A 276 20.73 19.34 3.32
C ASP A 276 19.27 19.84 3.34
N PRO A 277 18.99 21.06 3.85
CA PRO A 277 17.65 21.64 3.83
C PRO A 277 17.00 21.64 2.45
N ASP A 278 17.78 21.77 1.38
CA ASP A 278 17.27 21.72 0.01
C ASP A 278 16.65 20.36 -0.34
N THR A 279 17.09 19.27 0.28
CA THR A 279 16.48 17.94 0.11
C THR A 279 15.03 17.93 0.63
N TYR A 280 14.75 18.56 1.77
CA TYR A 280 13.39 18.75 2.28
C TYR A 280 12.59 19.71 1.39
N HIS A 281 13.17 20.86 1.02
CA HIS A 281 12.48 21.86 0.20
C HIS A 281 12.04 21.30 -1.16
N ARG A 282 12.85 20.45 -1.78
CA ARG A 282 12.51 19.76 -3.04
C ARG A 282 11.34 18.79 -2.93
N CYS A 283 10.95 18.36 -1.72
CA CYS A 283 9.81 17.46 -1.50
C CYS A 283 8.47 18.20 -1.34
N LYS A 284 8.49 19.54 -1.21
CA LYS A 284 7.26 20.32 -1.01
C LYS A 284 6.43 20.37 -2.29
N LEU A 285 5.17 19.94 -2.21
CA LEU A 285 4.24 20.02 -3.33
C LEU A 285 4.03 21.48 -3.77
N ASP A 286 4.07 21.73 -5.07
CA ASP A 286 3.63 23.00 -5.65
C ASP A 286 2.14 22.92 -5.95
N TRP A 287 1.34 23.60 -5.14
CA TRP A 287 -0.11 23.64 -5.32
C TRP A 287 -0.56 24.54 -6.47
N ASN A 288 0.30 25.43 -6.98
CA ASN A 288 -0.04 26.33 -8.07
C ASN A 288 -0.13 25.61 -9.44
N CYS A 289 0.48 24.42 -9.55
CA CYS A 289 0.47 23.66 -10.78
C CYS A 289 -0.82 22.85 -11.00
N VAL A 290 -1.62 22.63 -9.94
CA VAL A 290 -2.75 21.68 -9.93
C VAL A 290 -3.83 22.01 -10.97
N SER A 291 -4.02 23.29 -11.28
CA SER A 291 -4.99 23.75 -12.28
C SER A 291 -4.44 23.77 -13.73
N GLN A 292 -3.19 23.36 -13.94
CA GLN A 292 -2.51 23.42 -15.23
C GLN A 292 -2.35 22.02 -15.81
N SER A 293 -2.46 21.87 -17.13
CA SER A 293 -2.13 20.60 -17.80
C SER A 293 -0.61 20.32 -17.68
N PRO A 294 -0.19 19.08 -17.40
CA PRO A 294 -0.99 17.85 -17.33
C PRO A 294 -1.59 17.54 -15.95
N HIS A 295 -1.31 18.33 -14.92
CA HIS A 295 -1.76 18.06 -13.54
C HIS A 295 -3.27 18.07 -13.38
N ALA A 296 -3.95 19.04 -14.01
CA ALA A 296 -5.40 19.13 -14.02
C ALA A 296 -6.05 17.90 -14.69
N ASP A 297 -5.43 17.36 -15.74
CA ASP A 297 -5.94 16.20 -16.49
C ASP A 297 -5.85 14.92 -15.63
N TRP A 298 -4.73 14.74 -14.91
CA TRP A 298 -4.59 13.67 -13.92
C TRP A 298 -5.60 13.80 -12.78
N LEU A 299 -5.77 15.00 -12.24
CA LEU A 299 -6.71 15.22 -11.15
C LEU A 299 -8.15 14.91 -11.55
N ASP A 300 -8.57 15.31 -12.75
CA ASP A 300 -9.88 14.95 -13.30
C ASP A 300 -10.01 13.43 -13.49
N PHE A 301 -8.99 12.78 -14.04
CA PHE A 301 -8.95 11.32 -14.22
C PHE A 301 -9.15 10.57 -12.89
N TYR A 302 -8.41 10.94 -11.83
CA TYR A 302 -8.57 10.35 -10.49
C TYR A 302 -9.97 10.62 -9.91
N ARG A 303 -10.49 11.84 -10.05
CA ARG A 303 -11.84 12.19 -9.57
C ARG A 303 -12.93 11.36 -10.25
N ARG A 304 -12.84 11.15 -11.57
CA ARG A 304 -13.80 10.34 -12.31
C ARG A 304 -13.75 8.87 -11.89
N LEU A 305 -12.56 8.29 -11.70
CA LEU A 305 -12.41 6.93 -11.18
C LEU A 305 -12.99 6.77 -9.77
N LEU A 306 -12.69 7.70 -8.86
CA LEU A 306 -13.23 7.70 -7.50
C LEU A 306 -14.75 7.87 -7.49
N ALA A 307 -15.32 8.67 -8.38
CA ALA A 307 -16.76 8.82 -8.53
C ALA A 307 -17.42 7.51 -9.00
N VAL A 308 -16.82 6.79 -9.95
CA VAL A 308 -17.28 5.45 -10.36
C VAL A 308 -17.19 4.47 -9.20
N ARG A 309 -16.05 4.42 -8.49
CA ARG A 309 -15.89 3.57 -7.30
C ARG A 309 -16.98 3.82 -6.28
N HIS A 310 -17.22 5.08 -5.93
CA HIS A 310 -18.20 5.47 -4.92
C HIS A 310 -19.62 5.08 -5.31
N ARG A 311 -20.00 5.27 -6.58
CA ARG A 311 -21.37 5.00 -7.06
C ARG A 311 -21.64 3.52 -7.29
N GLU A 312 -20.69 2.82 -7.91
CA GLU A 312 -20.94 1.48 -8.48
C GLU A 312 -20.37 0.37 -7.60
N ILE A 313 -19.24 0.59 -6.93
CA ILE A 313 -18.48 -0.48 -6.28
C ILE A 313 -18.71 -0.46 -4.77
N HIS A 314 -18.48 0.68 -4.12
CA HIS A 314 -18.54 0.81 -2.66
C HIS A 314 -19.84 0.28 -2.03
N PRO A 315 -21.05 0.58 -2.56
CA PRO A 315 -22.30 0.11 -1.97
C PRO A 315 -22.48 -1.41 -2.00
N ARG A 316 -21.67 -2.12 -2.80
CA ARG A 316 -21.77 -3.56 -3.07
C ARG A 316 -20.72 -4.38 -2.34
N LEU A 317 -19.79 -3.74 -1.62
CA LEU A 317 -18.70 -4.46 -0.94
C LEU A 317 -19.17 -5.20 0.31
N ALA A 318 -20.21 -4.70 1.00
CA ALA A 318 -20.74 -5.31 2.20
C ALA A 318 -21.40 -6.65 1.87
N GLY A 319 -20.98 -7.73 2.53
CA GLY A 319 -21.49 -9.09 2.29
C GLY A 319 -20.66 -9.94 1.32
N MET A 320 -19.50 -9.45 0.87
CA MET A 320 -18.56 -10.28 0.07
C MET A 320 -18.04 -11.49 0.86
N HIS A 321 -17.80 -12.60 0.16
CA HIS A 321 -17.24 -13.84 0.69
C HIS A 321 -15.93 -14.22 -0.04
N GLU A 322 -15.07 -14.98 0.64
CA GLU A 322 -13.70 -15.25 0.15
C GLU A 322 -13.65 -16.19 -1.05
N GLU A 323 -14.60 -17.13 -1.14
CA GLU A 323 -14.70 -18.10 -2.24
C GLU A 323 -15.21 -17.48 -3.56
N ALA A 324 -15.50 -16.18 -3.56
CA ALA A 324 -16.20 -15.48 -4.62
C ALA A 324 -15.26 -14.74 -5.60
N VAL A 325 -13.96 -15.04 -5.58
CA VAL A 325 -12.96 -14.40 -6.45
C VAL A 325 -12.25 -15.41 -7.33
N ARG A 326 -12.15 -15.12 -8.63
CA ARG A 326 -11.44 -15.95 -9.61
C ARG A 326 -10.63 -15.09 -10.55
N TYR A 327 -9.38 -15.47 -10.81
CA TYR A 327 -8.58 -14.86 -11.86
C TYR A 327 -8.09 -15.87 -12.89
N THR A 328 -7.86 -15.38 -14.11
CA THR A 328 -7.27 -16.15 -15.22
C THR A 328 -6.30 -15.27 -16.02
N LEU A 329 -5.42 -15.90 -16.80
CA LEU A 329 -4.43 -15.23 -17.63
C LEU A 329 -4.70 -15.45 -19.14
N PRO A 330 -5.73 -14.81 -19.73
CA PRO A 330 -6.08 -15.03 -21.14
C PRO A 330 -4.92 -14.65 -22.07
N GLY A 331 -4.58 -15.56 -22.99
CA GLY A 331 -3.50 -15.36 -23.97
C GLY A 331 -2.12 -15.08 -23.34
N GLU A 332 -1.87 -15.61 -22.14
CA GLU A 332 -0.63 -15.50 -21.33
C GLU A 332 -0.20 -14.10 -20.88
N ARG A 333 -0.79 -13.05 -21.46
CA ARG A 333 -0.45 -11.64 -21.25
C ARG A 333 -1.62 -10.81 -20.74
N GLY A 334 -2.84 -11.34 -20.82
CA GLY A 334 -4.01 -10.72 -20.22
C GLY A 334 -4.16 -11.12 -18.77
N LEU A 335 -4.87 -10.29 -18.01
CA LEU A 335 -5.34 -10.60 -16.67
C LEU A 335 -6.84 -10.39 -16.63
N SER A 336 -7.58 -11.42 -16.26
CA SER A 336 -9.01 -11.32 -15.98
C SER A 336 -9.24 -11.64 -14.51
N ILE A 337 -9.93 -10.77 -13.76
CA ILE A 337 -10.32 -11.04 -12.37
C ILE A 337 -11.81 -10.78 -12.23
N ARG A 338 -12.53 -11.73 -11.63
CA ARG A 338 -13.96 -11.64 -11.33
C ARG A 338 -14.14 -11.70 -9.82
N TRP A 339 -14.82 -10.69 -9.27
CA TRP A 339 -15.26 -10.66 -7.88
C TRP A 339 -16.78 -10.69 -7.85
N THR A 340 -17.35 -11.68 -7.18
CA THR A 340 -18.76 -11.61 -6.77
C THR A 340 -18.85 -10.69 -5.57
N LEU A 341 -19.58 -9.60 -5.73
CA LEU A 341 -19.80 -8.59 -4.70
C LEU A 341 -20.87 -9.06 -3.70
N GLY A 342 -21.05 -8.34 -2.61
CA GLY A 342 -21.97 -8.74 -1.53
C GLY A 342 -23.45 -8.66 -1.91
N ASP A 343 -23.80 -7.89 -2.95
CA ASP A 343 -25.13 -7.90 -3.58
C ASP A 343 -25.28 -8.98 -4.66
N GLN A 344 -24.33 -9.92 -4.76
CA GLN A 344 -24.24 -10.99 -5.77
C GLN A 344 -23.97 -10.52 -7.21
N SER A 345 -23.79 -9.22 -7.46
CA SER A 345 -23.31 -8.73 -8.75
C SER A 345 -21.86 -9.18 -8.99
N VAL A 346 -21.45 -9.27 -10.26
CA VAL A 346 -20.08 -9.68 -10.62
C VAL A 346 -19.33 -8.50 -11.22
N LEU A 347 -18.30 -8.04 -10.52
CA LEU A 347 -17.33 -7.07 -11.00
C LEU A 347 -16.21 -7.79 -11.74
N THR A 348 -15.93 -7.40 -12.97
CA THR A 348 -14.89 -8.00 -13.80
C THR A 348 -13.86 -6.96 -14.24
N LEU A 349 -12.59 -7.21 -13.93
CA LEU A 349 -11.45 -6.56 -14.57
C LEU A 349 -10.98 -7.43 -15.73
N LEU A 350 -10.86 -6.87 -16.92
CA LEU A 350 -10.11 -7.47 -18.03
C LEU A 350 -9.01 -6.51 -18.47
N ALA A 351 -7.76 -6.95 -18.40
CA ALA A 351 -6.59 -6.11 -18.58
C ALA A 351 -5.56 -6.69 -19.56
N ASN A 352 -4.86 -5.81 -20.28
CA ASN A 352 -3.65 -6.08 -21.02
C ASN A 352 -2.56 -5.08 -20.57
N TYR A 353 -1.66 -5.51 -19.69
CA TYR A 353 -0.52 -4.71 -19.24
C TYR A 353 0.76 -4.92 -20.07
N SER A 354 0.62 -5.49 -21.26
CA SER A 354 1.77 -5.73 -22.14
C SER A 354 1.92 -4.62 -23.18
N LYS A 355 3.09 -4.60 -23.85
CA LYS A 355 3.39 -3.69 -24.96
C LYS A 355 2.77 -4.13 -26.29
N LEU A 356 2.10 -5.28 -26.31
CA LEU A 356 1.55 -5.89 -27.52
C LEU A 356 0.02 -6.01 -27.39
N PRO A 357 -0.73 -5.95 -28.51
CA PRO A 357 -2.16 -6.20 -28.46
C PRO A 357 -2.44 -7.64 -28.03
N LEU A 358 -3.57 -7.81 -27.35
CA LEU A 358 -4.12 -9.10 -26.98
C LEU A 358 -5.34 -9.37 -27.87
N GLU A 359 -5.44 -10.59 -28.41
CA GLU A 359 -6.49 -10.99 -29.36
C GLU A 359 -7.17 -12.28 -28.91
N GLY A 360 -8.30 -12.63 -29.54
CA GLY A 360 -9.05 -13.85 -29.25
C GLY A 360 -9.79 -13.79 -27.90
N LEU A 361 -10.07 -12.59 -27.40
CA LEU A 361 -10.75 -12.39 -26.12
C LEU A 361 -12.26 -12.56 -26.28
N GLN A 362 -12.87 -13.18 -25.27
CA GLN A 362 -14.32 -13.15 -25.10
C GLN A 362 -14.68 -11.97 -24.20
N ARG A 363 -15.67 -11.18 -24.62
CA ARG A 363 -16.19 -10.07 -23.83
C ARG A 363 -16.95 -10.62 -22.62
N PRO A 364 -16.59 -10.25 -21.37
CA PRO A 364 -17.38 -10.62 -20.20
C PRO A 364 -18.79 -10.00 -20.27
N GLU A 365 -19.75 -10.65 -19.62
CA GLU A 365 -21.10 -10.09 -19.46
C GLU A 365 -21.08 -8.85 -18.55
N GLY A 366 -22.07 -7.98 -18.72
CA GLY A 366 -22.27 -6.79 -17.89
C GLY A 366 -22.07 -5.46 -18.61
N SER A 367 -22.43 -4.40 -17.89
CA SER A 367 -22.26 -3.01 -18.32
C SER A 367 -20.83 -2.54 -18.09
N VAL A 368 -20.30 -1.69 -18.96
CA VAL A 368 -18.95 -1.12 -18.80
C VAL A 368 -19.00 -0.01 -17.75
N LEU A 369 -18.26 -0.18 -16.67
CA LEU A 369 -18.04 0.87 -15.68
C LEU A 369 -16.92 1.83 -16.10
N TRP A 370 -15.86 1.27 -16.71
CA TRP A 370 -14.69 2.03 -17.13
C TRP A 370 -13.92 1.32 -18.23
N ALA A 371 -13.31 2.10 -19.13
CA ALA A 371 -12.33 1.62 -20.09
C ALA A 371 -11.16 2.62 -20.15
N GLU A 372 -9.93 2.12 -20.00
CA GLU A 372 -8.72 2.92 -20.11
C GLU A 372 -7.72 2.24 -21.04
N PRO A 373 -7.27 2.90 -22.13
CA PRO A 373 -7.86 4.12 -22.66
C PRO A 373 -9.27 3.86 -23.20
N SER A 374 -10.02 4.93 -23.49
CA SER A 374 -11.44 4.84 -23.85
C SER A 374 -11.74 3.91 -25.04
N GLU A 375 -10.81 3.79 -26.00
CA GLU A 375 -10.97 2.89 -27.16
C GLU A 375 -10.91 1.39 -26.81
N ALA A 376 -10.51 1.03 -25.59
CA ALA A 376 -10.39 -0.37 -25.16
C ALA A 376 -11.74 -1.11 -25.16
N ASP A 377 -12.85 -0.44 -24.82
CA ASP A 377 -14.18 -1.04 -24.87
C ASP A 377 -14.59 -1.39 -26.31
N HIS A 378 -14.40 -0.46 -27.24
CA HIS A 378 -14.69 -0.70 -28.65
C HIS A 378 -13.81 -1.81 -29.24
N ALA A 379 -12.52 -1.85 -28.88
CA ALA A 379 -11.63 -2.93 -29.27
C ALA A 379 -12.08 -4.30 -28.71
N LEU A 380 -12.59 -4.32 -27.48
CA LEU A 380 -13.06 -5.55 -26.82
C LEU A 380 -14.26 -6.16 -27.54
N ASN A 381 -15.13 -5.35 -28.16
CA ASN A 381 -16.22 -5.85 -29.02
C ASN A 381 -15.73 -6.66 -30.23
N HIS A 382 -14.47 -6.48 -30.62
CA HIS A 382 -13.81 -7.22 -31.69
C HIS A 382 -12.87 -8.30 -31.16
N GLY A 383 -12.98 -8.66 -29.88
CA GLY A 383 -12.17 -9.67 -29.22
C GLY A 383 -10.70 -9.26 -29.02
N ARG A 384 -10.43 -7.96 -28.90
CA ARG A 384 -9.07 -7.42 -28.76
C ARG A 384 -8.94 -6.45 -27.60
N LEU A 385 -7.76 -6.41 -26.98
CA LEU A 385 -7.37 -5.33 -26.06
C LEU A 385 -6.06 -4.69 -26.53
N PRO A 386 -6.03 -3.35 -26.72
CA PRO A 386 -4.80 -2.63 -27.03
C PRO A 386 -3.71 -2.83 -25.96
N PRO A 387 -2.42 -2.56 -26.29
CA PRO A 387 -1.38 -2.47 -25.27
C PRO A 387 -1.77 -1.51 -24.14
N TRP A 388 -1.38 -1.84 -22.91
CA TRP A 388 -1.66 -1.03 -21.71
C TRP A 388 -3.11 -0.55 -21.66
N SER A 389 -4.03 -1.50 -21.51
CA SER A 389 -5.45 -1.22 -21.41
C SER A 389 -6.17 -2.05 -20.36
N VAL A 390 -7.26 -1.51 -19.81
CA VAL A 390 -8.17 -2.19 -18.89
C VAL A 390 -9.61 -1.88 -19.26
N VAL A 391 -10.50 -2.84 -19.06
CA VAL A 391 -11.95 -2.66 -19.11
C VAL A 391 -12.55 -3.25 -17.84
N TRP A 392 -13.36 -2.45 -17.15
CA TRP A 392 -14.11 -2.82 -15.96
C TRP A 392 -15.57 -2.99 -16.32
N LEU A 393 -16.14 -4.15 -16.00
CA LEU A 393 -17.53 -4.48 -16.26
C LEU A 393 -18.26 -4.88 -14.98
N LEU A 394 -19.55 -4.54 -14.88
CA LEU A 394 -20.44 -4.94 -13.80
C LEU A 394 -21.66 -5.67 -14.36
N GLN A 395 -21.79 -6.93 -13.97
CA GLN A 395 -22.95 -7.77 -14.24
C GLN A 395 -23.88 -7.74 -13.02
N ALA A 396 -25.06 -7.15 -13.18
CA ALA A 396 -26.10 -7.17 -12.15
C ALA A 396 -26.70 -8.58 -12.00
N VAL A 397 -27.29 -8.85 -10.83
CA VAL A 397 -28.10 -10.05 -10.61
C VAL A 397 -29.38 -9.94 -11.45
N THR A 398 -29.66 -10.97 -12.25
CA THR A 398 -30.90 -11.10 -13.03
C THR A 398 -32.08 -11.52 -12.18
#